data_AF-A0A842RW18-F1
#
_entry.id   AF-A0A842RW18-F1
#
_cell.length_a   1.000
_cell.length_b   1.000
_cell.length_c   1.000
_cell.angle_alpha   90.00
_cell.angle_beta   90.00
_cell.angle_gamma   90.00
#
_symmetry.space_group_name_H-M   'P 1'
#
loop_
_entity.id
_entity.type
_entity.pdbx_description
1 polymer ?
#
loop_
_entity_poly.entity_id
_entity_poly.type
_entity_poly.pdbx_seq_one_letter_code
_entity_poly.pdbx_strand_id
1 'polypeptide(L)' 'MQSILQLTVIGKVFNPNKRKIINLNWDLDQYIEYVWWYLSFKPTSKKILHKDAYHKVKQRFELKTALL' A
#
# COMPACT_ATOMS: atom_id res chain seq x y z
N MET A 1 -10.29 -16.67 14.73
CA MET A 1 -9.18 -16.97 13.82
C MET A 1 -8.58 -15.67 13.34
N GLN A 2 -7.35 -15.34 13.74
CA GLN A 2 -6.58 -14.26 13.11
C GLN A 2 -6.02 -14.81 11.80
N SER A 3 -6.57 -14.39 10.67
CA SER A 3 -6.00 -14.68 9.37
C SER A 3 -4.67 -13.94 9.24
N ILE A 4 -3.55 -14.67 9.25
CA ILE A 4 -2.23 -14.11 8.96
C ILE A 4 -2.18 -13.89 7.45
N LEU A 5 -2.21 -12.62 7.03
CA LEU A 5 -2.13 -12.25 5.63
C LEU A 5 -0.66 -12.04 5.27
N GLN A 6 -0.08 -12.96 4.50
CA GLN A 6 1.29 -12.84 4.01
C GLN A 6 1.27 -12.17 2.63
N LEU A 7 1.85 -10.98 2.53
CA LEU A 7 2.00 -10.22 1.29
C LEU A 7 3.42 -10.40 0.76
N THR A 8 3.54 -10.96 -0.45
CA THR A 8 4.82 -11.10 -1.16
C THR A 8 4.70 -10.42 -2.51
N VAL A 9 5.57 -9.45 -2.79
CA VAL A 9 5.66 -8.80 -4.10
C VAL A 9 6.79 -9.44 -4.88
N ILE A 10 6.49 -10.02 -6.05
CA ILE A 10 7.48 -10.62 -6.94
C ILE A 10 7.63 -9.71 -8.16
N GLY A 11 8.86 -9.25 -8.41
CA GLY A 11 9.16 -8.37 -9.53
C GLY A 11 10.61 -8.49 -10.00
N LYS A 12 10.87 -8.04 -11.22
CA LYS A 12 12.21 -8.00 -11.82
C LYS A 12 12.68 -6.56 -11.93
N VAL A 13 13.85 -6.25 -11.38
CA VAL A 13 14.50 -4.95 -11.56
C VAL A 13 15.29 -4.95 -12.87
N PHE A 14 14.87 -4.13 -13.84
CA PHE A 14 15.60 -3.97 -15.09
C PHE A 14 16.87 -3.12 -14.87
N ASN A 15 18.00 -3.62 -15.38
CA ASN A 15 19.32 -3.01 -15.21
C ASN A 15 19.59 -2.60 -13.73
N PRO A 16 19.71 -3.60 -12.84
CA PRO A 16 19.76 -3.38 -11.41
C PRO A 16 21.05 -2.66 -11.01
N ASN A 17 20.94 -1.72 -10.08
CA ASN A 17 22.07 -1.15 -9.36
C ASN A 17 21.70 -0.98 -7.89
N LYS A 18 22.71 -0.83 -7.02
CA LYS A 18 22.51 -0.79 -5.56
C LYS A 18 21.49 0.27 -5.15
N ARG A 19 21.51 1.45 -5.78
CA ARG A 19 20.59 2.55 -5.46
C ARG A 19 19.15 2.23 -5.88
N LYS A 20 18.94 1.67 -7.07
CA LYS A 20 17.60 1.25 -7.54
C LYS A 20 16.99 0.19 -6.65
N ILE A 21 17.78 -0.79 -6.20
CA ILE A 21 17.31 -1.85 -5.30
C ILE A 21 16.91 -1.25 -3.94
N ILE A 22 17.74 -0.38 -3.37
CA ILE A 22 17.43 0.28 -2.09
C ILE A 22 16.16 1.13 -2.21
N ASN A 23 16.04 1.95 -3.25
CA ASN A 23 14.86 2.77 -3.47
C ASN A 23 13.60 1.91 -3.64
N LEU A 24 13.68 0.84 -4.44
CA LEU A 24 12.55 -0.07 -4.63
C LEU A 24 12.13 -0.72 -3.32
N ASN A 25 13.08 -1.17 -2.49
CA ASN A 25 12.74 -1.74 -1.18
C ASN A 25 12.05 -0.71 -0.29
N TRP A 26 12.51 0.54 -0.27
CA TRP A 26 11.84 1.61 0.46
C TRP A 26 10.41 1.87 -0.03
N ASP A 27 10.21 1.91 -1.34
CA ASP A 27 8.89 2.11 -1.94
C ASP A 27 7.96 0.92 -1.64
N LEU A 28 8.49 -0.31 -1.65
CA LEU A 28 7.74 -1.53 -1.30
C LEU A 28 7.34 -1.55 0.17
N ASP A 29 8.24 -1.16 1.08
CA ASP A 29 7.92 -1.07 2.51
C ASP A 29 6.78 -0.07 2.75
N GLN A 30 6.85 1.11 2.13
CA GLN A 30 5.76 2.11 2.17
C GLN A 30 4.45 1.57 1.59
N TYR A 31 4.51 0.88 0.44
CA TYR A 31 3.33 0.27 -0.15
C TYR A 31 2.68 -0.77 0.76
N ILE A 32 3.48 -1.62 1.42
CA ILE A 32 3.00 -2.63 2.37
C ILE A 32 2.28 -1.96 3.55
N GLU A 33 2.82 -0.87 4.09
CA GLU A 33 2.16 -0.08 5.14
C GLU A 33 0.78 0.43 4.69
N TYR A 34 0.68 0.91 3.45
CA TYR A 34 -0.60 1.40 2.89
C TYR A 34 -1.62 0.27 2.77
N VAL A 35 -1.18 -0.90 2.30
CA VAL A 35 -2.05 -2.09 2.16
C VAL A 35 -2.53 -2.57 3.53
N TRP A 36 -1.67 -2.68 4.53
CA TRP A 36 -2.07 -3.05 5.89
C TRP A 36 -3.06 -2.06 6.49
N TRP A 37 -2.78 -0.76 6.33
CA TRP A 37 -3.69 0.27 6.80
C TRP A 37 -5.04 0.20 6.08
N TYR A 38 -5.06 -0.04 4.76
CA TYR A 38 -6.29 -0.22 4.00
C TYR A 38 -7.08 -1.46 4.46
N LEU A 39 -6.41 -2.58 4.68
CA LEU A 39 -7.02 -3.82 5.18
C LEU A 39 -7.54 -3.71 6.62
N SER A 40 -7.03 -2.76 7.40
CA SER A 40 -7.57 -2.49 8.75
C SER A 40 -8.99 -1.92 8.71
N PHE A 41 -9.41 -1.32 7.58
CA PHE A 41 -10.81 -0.98 7.37
C PHE A 41 -11.59 -2.29 7.19
N LYS A 42 -12.58 -2.51 8.07
CA LYS A 42 -13.59 -3.57 7.92
C LYS A 42 -14.92 -2.95 7.44
N PRO A 43 -14.99 -2.34 6.24
CA PRO A 43 -16.21 -1.68 5.82
C PRO A 43 -17.26 -2.71 5.43
N THR A 44 -18.47 -2.51 5.92
CA THR A 44 -19.64 -3.31 5.56
C THR A 44 -20.27 -2.89 4.22
N SER A 45 -19.76 -1.83 3.57
CA SER A 45 -20.20 -1.42 2.23
C SER A 45 -19.11 -0.77 1.40
N LYS A 46 -19.21 -0.93 0.07
CA LYS A 46 -18.30 -0.34 -0.93
C LYS A 46 -18.25 1.19 -0.88
N LYS A 47 -19.39 1.86 -0.62
CA LYS A 47 -19.46 3.32 -0.48
C LYS A 47 -18.69 3.83 0.73
N ILE A 48 -18.80 3.13 1.86
CA ILE A 48 -18.06 3.47 3.08
C ILE A 48 -16.57 3.24 2.87
N LEU A 49 -16.18 2.11 2.28
CA LEU A 49 -14.77 1.83 1.96
C LEU A 49 -14.16 2.95 1.11
N HIS A 50 -14.83 3.33 0.02
CA HIS A 50 -14.29 4.33 -0.89
C HIS A 50 -14.19 5.71 -0.24
N LYS A 51 -15.22 6.14 0.51
CA LYS A 51 -15.22 7.46 1.15
C LYS A 51 -14.23 7.54 2.31
N ASP A 52 -14.19 6.54 3.17
CA ASP A 52 -13.33 6.54 4.35
C ASP A 52 -11.88 6.23 4.00
N ALA A 53 -11.62 5.17 3.23
CA ALA A 53 -10.25 4.76 2.94
C ALA A 53 -9.56 5.78 2.03
N TYR A 54 -10.20 6.24 0.95
CA TYR A 54 -9.53 7.13 -0.02
C TYR A 54 -9.18 8.49 0.57
N HIS A 55 -10.12 9.14 1.29
CA HIS A 55 -9.85 10.43 1.92
C HIS A 55 -8.84 10.31 3.07
N LYS A 56 -8.99 9.28 3.93
CA LYS A 56 -8.08 9.11 5.07
C LYS A 56 -6.67 8.70 4.64
N VAL A 57 -6.51 7.92 3.56
CA VAL A 57 -5.17 7.53 3.05
C VAL A 57 -4.47 8.73 2.44
N LYS A 58 -5.20 9.57 1.69
CA LYS A 58 -4.67 10.79 1.08
C LYS A 58 -4.18 11.78 2.15
N GLN A 59 -4.92 11.92 3.25
CA GLN A 59 -4.51 12.76 4.37
C GLN A 59 -3.34 12.15 5.16
N ARG A 60 -3.37 10.83 5.42
CA ARG A 60 -2.39 10.17 6.28
C ARG A 60 -1.03 9.99 5.61
N PHE A 61 -1.01 9.75 4.31
CA PHE A 61 0.21 9.43 3.56
C PHE A 61 0.57 10.49 2.51
N GLU A 62 -0.10 11.65 2.56
CA GLU A 62 0.13 12.79 1.66
C GLU A 62 0.18 12.42 0.18
N LEU A 63 -0.59 11.41 -0.23
CA LEU A 63 -0.55 10.92 -1.60
C LEU A 63 -1.00 12.03 -2.55
N LYS A 64 -0.09 12.47 -3.42
CA LYS A 64 -0.37 13.39 -4.53
C LYS A 64 -1.23 12.64 -5.56
N THR A 65 -2.53 12.58 -5.27
CA THR A 65 -3.68 12.14 -6.08
C THR A 65 -3.41 11.26 -7.31
N ALA A 66 -4.12 10.13 -7.36
CA ALA A 66 -4.18 9.11 -8.43
C ALA A 66 -3.02 8.08 -8.44
N LEU A 67 -3.01 7.22 -7.41
CA LEU A 67 -2.53 5.84 -7.55
C LEU A 67 -3.72 4.92 -7.29
N LEU A 68 -4.50 4.69 -8.35
CA LEU A 68 -5.37 3.52 -8.57
C LEU A 68 -5.79 3.54 -10.05
#